data_AF-A0A950GF75-F1
#
_entry.id   AF-A0A950GF75-F1
#
_cell.length_a   1.000
_cell.length_b   1.000
_cell.length_c   1.000
_cell.angle_alpha   90.00
_cell.angle_beta   90.00
_cell.angle_gamma   90.00
#
_symmetry.space_group_name_H-M   'P 1'
#
loop_
_entity.id
_entity.type
_entity.pdbx_description
1 polymer ?
#
loop_
_entity_poly.entity_id
_entity_poly.type
_entity_poly.pdbx_seq_one_letter_code
_entity_poly.pdbx_strand_id
1 'polypeptide(L)'
;MARSTDAQKAERLNAAHRLLARGQSVGEAALSMSRQFAISRRQAYRYIEEAQLIGQPVPVVEAATAVTFKLPPSLVDAVRARAAAEGTTISDMVSRALRTFLGEAGGNG
;
A
#
# COMPACT_ATOMS: atom_id res chain seq x y z
N MET A 1 17.26 14.36 0.26
CA MET A 1 16.22 13.48 0.84
C MET A 1 15.65 12.62 -0.28
N ALA A 2 15.62 11.29 -0.11
CA ALA A 2 15.00 10.39 -1.08
C ALA A 2 13.49 10.68 -1.19
N ARG A 3 12.91 10.58 -2.39
CA ARG A 3 11.45 10.70 -2.56
C ARG A 3 10.75 9.55 -1.81
N SER A 4 9.56 9.83 -1.28
CA SER A 4 8.71 8.77 -0.72
C SER A 4 8.34 7.75 -1.79
N THR A 5 8.37 6.48 -1.44
CA THR A 5 7.76 5.43 -2.28
C THR A 5 6.24 5.59 -2.33
N ASP A 6 5.58 4.92 -3.27
CA ASP A 6 4.11 4.98 -3.37
C ASP A 6 3.43 4.41 -2.11
N ALA A 7 4.00 3.37 -1.51
CA ALA A 7 3.53 2.82 -0.24
C ALA A 7 3.65 3.85 0.91
N GLN A 8 4.80 4.52 1.04
CA GLN A 8 4.99 5.59 2.04
C GLN A 8 4.07 6.78 1.77
N LYS A 9 3.81 7.10 0.51
CA LYS A 9 2.85 8.15 0.13
C LYS A 9 1.43 7.76 0.57
N ALA A 10 0.99 6.55 0.24
CA ALA A 10 -0.33 6.04 0.63
C ALA A 10 -0.50 6.00 2.16
N GLU A 11 0.52 5.54 2.89
CA GLU A 11 0.52 5.54 4.36
C GLU A 11 0.33 6.95 4.94
N ARG A 12 1.06 7.94 4.40
CA ARG A 12 0.96 9.34 4.85
C ARG A 12 -0.39 9.96 4.50
N LEU A 13 -0.96 9.66 3.34
CA LEU A 13 -2.31 10.10 2.97
C LEU A 13 -3.37 9.49 3.89
N ASN A 14 -3.22 8.22 4.26
CA ASN A 14 -4.13 7.57 5.21
C ASN A 14 -4.00 8.10 6.63
N ALA A 15 -2.78 8.43 7.07
CA ALA A 15 -2.57 9.10 8.36
C ALA A 15 -3.22 10.48 8.37
N ALA A 16 -3.02 11.28 7.31
CA ALA A 16 -3.66 12.57 7.11
C ALA A 16 -5.20 12.46 7.16
N HIS A 17 -5.77 11.53 6.39
CA HIS A 17 -7.21 11.26 6.37
C HIS A 17 -7.75 10.91 7.76
N ARG A 18 -7.05 10.06 8.53
CA ARG A 18 -7.47 9.70 9.90
C ARG A 18 -7.45 10.90 10.87
N LEU A 19 -6.48 11.81 10.74
CA LEU A 19 -6.41 13.01 11.57
C LEU A 19 -7.60 13.94 11.30
N LEU A 20 -7.93 14.13 10.02
CA LEU A 20 -9.08 14.92 9.58
C LEU A 20 -10.42 14.29 10.02
N ALA A 21 -10.56 12.98 9.88
CA ALA A 21 -11.75 12.24 10.30
C ALA A 21 -12.00 12.33 11.83
N ARG A 22 -10.94 12.58 12.62
CA ARG A 22 -11.04 12.85 14.06
C ARG A 22 -11.40 14.31 14.39
N GLY A 23 -11.68 15.14 13.39
CA GLY A 23 -12.07 16.53 13.56
C GLY A 23 -10.90 17.49 13.85
N GLN A 24 -9.65 17.05 13.66
CA GLN A 24 -8.52 17.96 13.83
C GLN A 24 -8.52 19.03 12.75
N SER A 25 -8.17 20.26 13.12
CA SER A 25 -7.93 21.32 12.14
C SER A 25 -6.74 20.98 11.24
N VAL A 26 -6.70 21.58 10.05
CA VAL A 26 -5.60 21.38 9.08
C VAL A 26 -4.23 21.67 9.72
N GLY A 27 -4.14 22.71 10.55
CA GLY A 27 -2.90 23.09 11.25
C GLY A 27 -2.45 22.06 12.29
N GLU A 28 -3.37 21.54 13.11
CA GLU A 28 -3.09 20.50 14.11
C GLU A 28 -2.71 19.17 13.46
N ALA A 29 -3.42 18.81 12.39
CA ALA A 29 -3.12 17.61 11.61
C ALA A 29 -1.74 17.71 10.95
N ALA A 30 -1.39 18.87 10.36
CA ALA A 30 -0.08 19.10 9.77
C ALA A 30 1.06 19.07 10.80
N LEU A 31 0.82 19.59 12.02
CA LEU A 31 1.78 19.51 13.12
C LEU A 31 2.00 18.06 13.56
N SER A 32 0.91 17.30 13.70
CA SER A 32 0.94 15.87 14.06
C SER A 32 1.69 15.05 13.01
N MET A 33 1.39 15.26 11.73
CA MET A 33 2.06 14.63 10.59
C MET A 33 3.56 14.94 10.55
N SER A 34 3.94 16.21 10.76
CA SER A 34 5.34 16.65 10.76
C SER A 34 6.16 15.93 11.83
N ARG A 35 5.59 15.76 13.02
CA ARG A 35 6.22 15.02 14.13
C ARG A 35 6.27 13.52 13.87
N GLN A 36 5.15 12.93 13.46
CA GLN A 36 5.00 11.49 13.28
C GLN A 36 5.95 10.95 12.20
N PHE A 37 6.09 11.65 11.08
CA PHE A 37 6.87 11.19 9.93
C PHE A 37 8.21 11.91 9.76
N ALA A 38 8.60 12.76 10.71
CA ALA A 38 9.81 13.60 10.64
C ALA A 38 9.94 14.38 9.32
N ILE A 39 8.81 14.87 8.80
CA ILE A 39 8.74 15.66 7.55
C ILE A 39 8.55 17.15 7.84
N SER A 40 8.89 18.01 6.88
CA SER A 40 8.66 19.45 7.01
C SER A 40 7.16 19.76 7.11
N ARG A 41 6.81 20.84 7.84
CA ARG A 41 5.41 21.29 7.96
C ARG A 41 4.77 21.57 6.60
N ARG A 42 5.53 22.13 5.64
CA ARG A 42 5.04 22.35 4.28
C ARG A 42 4.66 21.04 3.59
N GLN A 43 5.48 19.99 3.73
CA GLN A 43 5.16 18.68 3.16
C GLN A 43 3.96 18.03 3.87
N ALA A 44 3.86 18.21 5.19
CA ALA A 44 2.69 17.76 5.95
C ALA A 44 1.40 18.42 5.45
N TYR A 45 1.39 19.74 5.25
CA TYR A 45 0.24 20.46 4.67
C TYR A 45 -0.19 19.88 3.32
N ARG A 46 0.77 19.59 2.43
CA ARG A 46 0.46 18.97 1.13
C ARG A 46 -0.26 17.64 1.27
N TYR A 47 0.15 16.78 2.21
CA TYR A 47 -0.54 15.51 2.44
C TYR A 47 -1.93 15.69 3.07
N ILE A 48 -2.12 16.70 3.94
CA ILE A 48 -3.44 17.02 4.49
C ILE A 48 -4.38 17.49 3.36
N GLU A 49 -3.94 18.43 2.53
CA GLU A 49 -4.72 18.94 1.39
C GLU A 49 -5.04 17.83 0.38
N GLU A 50 -4.05 16.99 0.04
CA GLU A 50 -4.24 15.86 -0.88
C GLU A 50 -5.21 14.83 -0.29
N ALA A 51 -5.13 14.53 1.01
CA ALA A 51 -6.08 13.63 1.67
C ALA A 51 -7.51 14.20 1.72
N GLN A 52 -7.68 15.51 1.87
CA GLN A 52 -9.00 16.16 1.78
C GLN A 52 -9.60 16.04 0.38
N LEU A 53 -8.78 16.26 -0.65
CA LEU A 53 -9.21 16.14 -2.05
C LEU A 53 -9.63 14.70 -2.41
N ILE A 54 -8.91 13.70 -1.89
CA ILE A 54 -9.25 12.29 -2.12
C ILE A 54 -10.51 11.89 -1.34
N GLY A 55 -10.68 12.39 -0.11
CA GLY A 55 -11.88 12.19 0.72
C GLY A 55 -12.12 10.74 1.20
N GLN A 56 -11.17 9.84 0.93
CA GLN A 56 -11.23 8.44 1.34
C GLN A 56 -9.81 7.87 1.55
N PRO A 57 -9.66 6.77 2.29
CA PRO A 57 -8.37 6.08 2.42
C PRO A 57 -7.86 5.56 1.06
N VAL A 58 -6.54 5.65 0.86
CA VAL A 58 -5.82 5.12 -0.30
C VAL A 58 -5.30 3.71 0.03
N PRO A 59 -5.45 2.71 -0.85
CA PRO A 59 -4.88 1.39 -0.59
C PRO A 59 -3.35 1.46 -0.48
N VAL A 60 -2.80 0.97 0.63
CA VAL A 60 -1.35 0.82 0.79
C VAL A 60 -0.95 -0.50 0.13
N VAL A 61 -0.59 -0.45 -1.15
CA VAL A 61 -0.02 -1.60 -1.84
C VAL A 61 1.47 -1.62 -1.53
N GLU A 62 1.93 -2.65 -0.83
CA GLU A 62 3.36 -2.91 -0.67
C GLU A 62 4.00 -3.00 -2.06
N ALA A 63 5.11 -2.30 -2.26
CA ALA A 63 5.78 -2.29 -3.55
C ALA A 63 6.19 -3.72 -3.92
N ALA A 64 5.63 -4.25 -5.02
CA ALA A 64 5.95 -5.57 -5.48
C ALA A 64 7.42 -5.63 -5.91
N THR A 65 8.19 -6.55 -5.31
CA THR A 65 9.56 -6.84 -5.74
C THR A 65 9.53 -8.02 -6.70
N ALA A 66 10.19 -7.89 -7.86
CA ALA A 66 10.32 -8.98 -8.81
C ALA A 66 11.20 -10.09 -8.23
N VAL A 67 10.67 -11.31 -8.15
CA VAL A 67 11.40 -12.50 -7.71
C VAL A 67 11.41 -13.52 -8.84
N THR A 68 12.60 -14.00 -9.21
CA THR A 68 12.77 -14.99 -10.28
C THR A 68 12.97 -16.37 -9.69
N PHE A 69 12.12 -17.32 -10.09
CA PHE A 69 12.20 -18.72 -9.68
C PHE A 69 12.46 -19.64 -10.88
N LYS A 70 13.16 -20.74 -10.66
CA LYS A 70 13.21 -21.84 -11.62
C LYS A 70 12.07 -22.80 -11.33
N LEU A 71 11.20 -23.03 -12.31
CA LEU A 71 10.07 -23.96 -12.23
C LEU A 71 10.09 -24.90 -13.44
N PRO A 72 9.58 -26.13 -13.30
CA PRO A 72 9.36 -27.01 -14.45
C PRO A 72 8.45 -26.33 -15.50
N PRO A 73 8.69 -26.49 -16.81
CA PRO A 73 7.88 -25.87 -17.85
C PRO A 73 6.38 -26.17 -17.73
N SER A 74 6.03 -27.42 -17.41
CA SER A 74 4.65 -27.85 -17.19
C SER A 74 3.95 -27.07 -16.08
N LEU A 75 4.67 -26.70 -15.02
CA LEU A 75 4.12 -25.90 -13.93
C LEU A 75 3.93 -24.44 -14.36
N VAL A 76 4.85 -23.88 -15.15
CA VAL A 76 4.70 -22.53 -15.71
C VAL A 76 3.45 -22.43 -16.59
N ASP A 77 3.22 -23.44 -17.44
CA ASP A 77 2.05 -23.48 -18.31
C ASP A 77 0.74 -23.61 -17.52
N ALA A 78 0.71 -24.47 -16.50
CA ALA A 78 -0.44 -24.61 -15.62
C ALA A 78 -0.77 -23.30 -14.87
N VAL A 79 0.26 -22.60 -14.38
CA VAL A 79 0.11 -21.30 -13.70
C VAL A 79 -0.45 -20.25 -14.65
N ARG A 80 0.08 -20.17 -15.89
CA ARG A 80 -0.42 -19.24 -16.91
C ARG A 80 -1.87 -19.52 -17.29
N ALA A 81 -2.21 -20.78 -17.53
CA ALA A 81 -3.57 -21.18 -17.88
C ALA A 81 -4.58 -20.86 -16.77
N ARG A 82 -4.22 -21.10 -15.51
CA ARG A 82 -5.09 -20.78 -14.38
C ARG A 82 -5.29 -19.28 -14.20
N ALA A 83 -4.22 -18.48 -14.28
CA ALA A 83 -4.32 -17.02 -14.19
C ALA A 83 -5.24 -16.45 -15.29
N ALA A 84 -5.10 -16.95 -16.53
CA ALA A 84 -5.95 -16.56 -17.65
C ALA A 84 -7.43 -16.94 -17.42
N ALA A 85 -7.70 -18.15 -16.92
CA ALA A 85 -9.05 -18.61 -16.64
C ALA A 85 -9.74 -17.81 -15.51
N GLU A 86 -8.98 -17.35 -14.52
CA GLU A 86 -9.50 -16.53 -13.41
C GLU A 86 -9.52 -15.02 -13.70
N GLY A 87 -8.93 -14.57 -14.80
CA GLY A 87 -8.75 -13.14 -15.08
C GLY A 87 -7.83 -12.43 -14.08
N THR A 88 -6.92 -13.18 -13.43
CA THR A 88 -5.95 -12.65 -12.47
C THR A 88 -4.55 -12.60 -13.07
N THR A 89 -3.63 -11.89 -12.39
CA THR A 89 -2.22 -11.91 -12.80
C THR A 89 -1.50 -13.09 -12.15
N ILE A 90 -0.44 -13.57 -12.80
CA ILE A 90 0.44 -14.61 -12.23
C ILE A 90 0.99 -14.15 -10.87
N SER A 91 1.40 -12.89 -10.75
CA SER A 91 1.90 -12.32 -9.49
C SER A 91 0.86 -12.36 -8.38
N ASP A 92 -0.40 -12.05 -8.68
CA ASP A 92 -1.50 -12.12 -7.69
C ASP A 92 -1.78 -13.55 -7.24
N MET A 93 -1.86 -14.48 -8.19
CA MET A 93 -2.06 -15.90 -7.89
C MET A 93 -0.91 -16.48 -7.05
N VAL A 94 0.34 -16.16 -7.39
CA VAL A 94 1.53 -16.58 -6.63
C VAL A 94 1.54 -15.95 -5.24
N SER A 95 1.21 -14.66 -5.12
CA SER A 95 1.14 -13.97 -3.83
C SER A 95 0.09 -14.61 -2.91
N ARG A 96 -1.09 -14.93 -3.43
CA ARG A 96 -2.15 -15.62 -2.69
C ARG A 96 -1.73 -17.02 -2.25
N ALA A 97 -1.09 -17.79 -3.14
CA ALA A 97 -0.59 -19.12 -2.82
C ALA A 97 0.48 -19.06 -1.72
N LEU A 98 1.44 -18.13 -1.80
CA LEU A 98 2.48 -17.93 -0.80
C LEU A 98 1.92 -17.50 0.55
N ARG A 99 1.00 -16.52 0.59
CA ARG A 99 0.34 -16.10 1.85
C ARG A 99 -0.42 -17.24 2.51
N THR A 100 -1.12 -18.05 1.72
CA THR A 100 -1.84 -19.23 2.22
C THR A 100 -0.87 -20.25 2.77
N PHE A 101 0.23 -20.53 2.06
CA PHE A 101 1.26 -21.48 2.47
C PHE A 101 2.01 -21.03 3.74
N LEU A 102 2.28 -19.73 3.88
CA LEU A 102 2.96 -19.12 5.03
C LEU A 102 2.03 -18.91 6.23
N GLY A 103 0.72 -19.15 6.09
CA GLY A 103 -0.25 -18.98 7.18
C GLY A 103 -0.66 -17.52 7.46
N GLU A 104 -0.35 -16.59 6.57
CA GLU A 104 -0.70 -15.17 6.71
C GLU A 104 -2.18 -14.87 6.41
N ALA A 105 -2.96 -15.89 6.03
CA ALA A 105 -4.38 -15.77 5.68
C ALA A 105 -5.33 -15.48 6.87
N GLY A 106 -4.83 -15.16 8.06
CA GLY A 106 -5.63 -14.99 9.29
C GLY A 106 -5.34 -13.77 10.17
N GLY A 107 -4.52 -12.81 9.74
CA GLY A 107 -4.12 -11.66 10.57
C GLY A 107 -5.08 -10.46 10.50
N ASN A 108 -6.28 -10.57 11.08
CA ASN A 108 -6.99 -9.39 11.59
C ASN A 108 -6.54 -9.18 13.04
N GLY A 109 -5.69 -8.19 13.27
CA GLY A 109 -5.25 -7.71 14.59
C GLY A 109 -4.66 -6.32 14.48
#